data_AF-A0A4Y7R9G9-F1
#
_entry.id   AF-A0A4Y7R9G9-F1
#
_cell.length_a   1.000
_cell.length_b   1.000
_cell.length_c   1.000
_cell.angle_alpha   90.00
_cell.angle_beta   90.00
_cell.angle_gamma   90.00
#
_symmetry.space_group_name_H-M   'P 1'
#
loop_
_entity.id
_entity.type
_entity.pdbx_description
1 polymer ?
#
loop_
_entity_poly.entity_id
_entity_poly.type
_entity_poly.pdbx_seq_one_letter_code
_entity_poly.pdbx_strand_id
1 'polypeptide(L)' 'MNFTNSPYEKMMKEKPRPPRRGTVSKPPKGSPCRNCGYWNGAPCVGVCYRDVIISREKEAVTSGQVDPK' A
#
# COMPACT_ATOMS: atom_id res chain seq x y z
N MET A 1 -36.56 -17.79 14.87
CA MET A 1 -36.00 -18.95 15.61
C MET A 1 -34.48 -18.83 15.71
N ASN A 2 -33.92 -19.30 16.82
CA ASN A 2 -32.49 -19.58 16.93
C ASN A 2 -32.23 -21.03 16.48
N PHE A 3 -31.05 -21.26 15.90
CA PHE A 3 -30.59 -22.55 15.42
C PHE A 3 -30.14 -23.44 16.59
N THR A 4 -29.67 -22.85 17.69
CA THR A 4 -29.17 -23.48 18.92
C THR A 4 -29.41 -22.59 20.16
N ASN A 5 -29.15 -23.13 21.34
CA ASN A 5 -29.17 -22.39 22.62
C ASN A 5 -27.78 -21.86 23.02
N SER A 6 -26.84 -21.80 22.08
CA SER A 6 -25.47 -21.37 22.36
C SER A 6 -25.41 -19.86 22.59
N PRO A 7 -24.67 -19.37 23.61
CA PRO A 7 -24.51 -17.93 23.85
C PRO A 7 -23.82 -17.20 22.68
N TYR A 8 -23.06 -17.93 21.85
CA TYR A 8 -22.33 -17.37 20.71
C TYR A 8 -23.19 -17.14 19.48
N GLU A 9 -24.35 -17.79 19.37
CA GLU A 9 -25.19 -17.66 18.17
C GLU A 9 -25.65 -16.22 17.94
N LYS A 10 -25.89 -15.47 19.03
CA LYS A 10 -26.22 -14.05 18.96
C LYS A 10 -25.07 -13.23 18.38
N MET A 11 -23.83 -13.56 18.75
CA MET A 11 -22.62 -12.89 18.26
C MET A 11 -22.34 -13.24 16.78
N MET A 12 -22.63 -14.48 16.36
CA MET A 12 -22.47 -14.91 14.97
C MET A 12 -23.49 -14.27 14.02
N LYS A 13 -24.69 -14.00 14.51
CA LYS A 13 -25.74 -13.28 13.76
C LYS A 13 -25.50 -11.77 13.73
N GLU A 14 -24.70 -11.24 14.64
CA GLU A 14 -24.40 -9.80 14.69
C GLU A 14 -23.53 -9.41 13.49
N LYS A 15 -23.95 -8.36 12.78
CA LYS A 15 -23.20 -7.86 11.62
C LYS A 15 -21.88 -7.25 12.13
N PRO A 16 -20.71 -7.68 11.62
CA PRO A 16 -19.45 -7.09 12.01
C PRO A 16 -19.47 -5.58 11.80
N ARG A 17 -18.98 -4.83 12.79
CA ARG A 17 -18.84 -3.39 12.65
C ARG A 17 -17.92 -3.09 11.47
N PRO A 18 -18.25 -2.11 10.62
CA PRO A 18 -17.36 -1.74 9.53
C PRO A 18 -15.99 -1.36 10.12
N PRO A 19 -14.89 -1.80 9.50
CA PRO A 19 -13.57 -1.37 9.94
C PRO A 19 -13.55 0.15 9.98
N ARG A 20 -12.99 0.73 11.04
CA ARG A 20 -12.70 2.17 11.03
C ARG A 20 -11.85 2.41 9.79
N ARG A 21 -12.33 3.27 8.87
CA ARG A 21 -11.50 3.76 7.77
C ARG A 21 -10.33 4.46 8.44
N GLY A 22 -9.19 3.77 8.54
CA GLY A 22 -7.97 4.40 8.99
C GLY A 22 -7.73 5.59 8.09
N THR A 23 -7.56 6.78 8.67
CA THR A 23 -7.01 7.90 7.91
C THR A 23 -5.67 7.41 7.39
N VAL A 24 -5.56 7.19 6.08
CA VAL A 24 -4.30 6.75 5.49
C VAL A 24 -3.29 7.85 5.79
N SER A 25 -2.36 7.57 6.71
CA SER A 25 -1.37 8.55 7.14
C SER A 25 -0.59 9.00 5.91
N LYS A 26 -0.52 10.32 5.69
CA LYS A 26 0.28 10.86 4.59
C LYS A 26 1.72 10.35 4.72
N PRO A 27 2.41 10.08 3.60
CA PRO A 27 3.77 9.57 3.61
C PRO A 27 4.71 10.52 4.37
N PRO A 28 5.82 10.07 4.96
CA PRO A 28 6.78 10.95 5.60
C PRO A 28 7.31 12.02 4.62
N LYS A 29 7.65 13.21 5.15
CA LYS A 29 8.24 14.31 4.36
C LYS A 29 9.57 13.83 3.76
N GLY A 30 9.77 14.06 2.47
CA GLY A 30 10.96 13.59 1.73
C GLY A 30 10.81 12.23 1.05
N SER A 31 9.70 11.51 1.26
CA SER A 31 9.41 10.33 0.45
C SER A 31 8.87 10.71 -0.93
N PRO A 32 9.22 9.98 -2.00
CA PRO A 32 8.73 10.24 -3.36
C PRO A 32 7.19 10.11 -3.44
N CYS A 33 6.61 9.29 -2.57
CA CYS A 33 5.17 9.08 -2.47
C CYS A 33 4.41 10.32 -1.94
N ARG A 34 5.09 11.29 -1.30
CA ARG A 34 4.43 12.46 -0.68
C ARG A 34 3.73 13.37 -1.70
N ASN A 35 4.28 13.46 -2.91
CA ASN A 35 3.76 14.26 -4.03
C ASN A 35 3.20 13.39 -5.17
N CYS A 36 2.99 12.10 -4.93
CA CYS A 36 2.50 11.20 -5.95
C CYS A 36 1.02 11.48 -6.23
N GLY A 37 0.65 11.79 -7.48
CA GLY A 37 -0.75 12.00 -7.88
C GLY A 37 -1.65 10.77 -7.70
N TYR A 38 -1.06 9.59 -7.56
CA TYR A 38 -1.77 8.35 -7.24
C TYR A 38 -2.19 8.27 -5.76
N TRP A 39 -1.58 9.08 -4.89
CA TRP A 39 -1.91 9.15 -3.47
C TRP A 39 -3.20 9.95 -3.24
N ASN A 40 -4.35 9.34 -3.59
CA ASN A 40 -5.68 9.92 -3.42
C ASN A 40 -6.51 9.09 -2.42
N GLY A 41 -5.93 8.84 -1.23
CA GLY A 41 -6.53 8.00 -0.20
C GLY A 41 -6.29 6.49 -0.35
N ALA A 42 -5.43 6.09 -1.30
CA ALA A 42 -5.00 4.71 -1.52
C ALA A 42 -3.46 4.58 -1.49
N PRO A 43 -2.91 3.45 -1.03
CA PRO A 43 -1.47 3.23 -1.00
C PRO A 43 -0.89 3.11 -2.43
N CYS A 44 0.09 3.95 -2.77
CA CYS A 44 0.75 3.97 -4.08
C CYS A 44 1.87 2.93 -4.24
N VAL A 45 1.97 1.95 -3.32
CA VAL A 45 3.07 0.99 -3.21
C VAL A 45 3.34 0.28 -4.54
N GLY A 46 2.31 -0.14 -5.28
CA GLY A 46 2.49 -0.87 -6.54
C GLY A 46 2.98 -0.05 -7.74
N VAL A 47 2.76 1.28 -7.73
CA VAL A 47 3.19 2.17 -8.83
C VAL A 47 4.57 2.75 -8.50
N CYS A 48 4.72 3.31 -7.30
CA CYS A 48 5.98 3.90 -6.88
C CYS A 48 7.12 2.86 -6.75
N TYR A 49 6.82 1.61 -6.38
CA TYR A 49 7.85 0.57 -6.31
C TYR A 49 8.38 0.18 -7.69
N ARG A 50 7.54 0.21 -8.74
CA ARG A 50 7.99 -0.01 -10.12
C ARG A 50 8.95 1.08 -10.57
N ASP A 51 8.59 2.34 -10.32
CA ASP A 51 9.44 3.47 -10.71
C ASP A 51 10.79 3.42 -10.00
N VAL A 52 10.82 3.06 -8.71
CA VAL A 52 12.08 2.89 -7.94
C VAL A 52 12.93 1.75 -8.50
N ILE A 53 12.34 0.62 -8.91
CA ILE A 53 13.08 -0.48 -9.55
C ILE A 53 13.65 -0.02 -10.89
N ILE A 54 12.81 0.57 -11.75
CA ILE A 54 13.21 1.01 -13.10
C ILE A 54 14.28 2.11 -13.03
N SER A 55 14.18 3.04 -12.09
CA SER A 55 15.20 4.08 -11.89
C SER A 55 16.54 3.49 -11.43
N ARG A 56 16.54 2.49 -10.54
CA ARG A 56 17.76 1.79 -10.11
C ARG A 56 18.42 1.01 -11.24
N GLU A 57 17.62 0.34 -12.07
CA GLU A 57 18.13 -0.37 -13.25
C GLU A 57 18.77 0.59 -14.25
N LYS A 58 18.17 1.77 -14.48
CA LYS A 58 18.75 2.81 -15.32
C LYS A 58 20.07 3.34 -14.76
N GLU A 59 20.15 3.60 -13.46
CA GLU A 59 21.40 4.03 -12.83
C GLU A 59 22.48 2.95 -12.93
N ALA A 60 22.14 1.68 -12.72
CA ALA A 60 23.06 0.56 -12.87
C ALA A 60 23.60 0.41 -14.31
N VAL A 61 22.74 0.60 -15.31
CA VAL A 61 23.14 0.60 -16.73
C VAL A 61 24.06 1.79 -17.07
N THR A 62 23.81 2.97 -16.48
CA THR A 62 24.65 4.15 -16.71
C THR A 62 26.03 4.06 -16.04
N SER A 63 26.14 3.36 -14.91
CA SER A 63 27.42 3.14 -14.21
C SER A 63 28.32 2.06 -14.85
N GLY A 64 27.78 1.30 -15.81
CA GLY A 64 28.51 0.23 -16.51
C GLY A 64 29.18 0.64 -17.82
N GLN A 65 28.97 1.85 -18.31
CA GLN A 65 29.63 2.37 -19.52
C GLN A 65 30.86 3.20 -19.15
N VAL A 66 31.94 2.51 -18.79
CA VAL A 66 33.31 3.06 -18.88
C VAL A 66 34.07 2.19 -19.87
N ASP A 67 33.93 2.50 -21.16
CA ASP A 67 34.95 2.18 -22.15
C ASP A 67 35.85 3.43 -22.27
N PRO A 68 37.18 3.28 -22.41
CA PRO A 68 37.69 3.42 -23.78
C PRO A 68 38.98 2.65 -24.12
N LYS A 69 38.99 2.16 -25.37
CA LYS A 69 40.02 2.28 -26.43
C LYS A 69 41.48 1.90 -26.15
#